data_AF-A0A956MIY0-F1
#
_entry.id   AF-A0A956MIY0-F1
#
_cell.length_a   1.000
_cell.length_b   1.000
_cell.length_c   1.000
_cell.angle_alpha   90.00
_cell.angle_beta   90.00
_cell.angle_gamma   90.00
#
_symmetry.space_group_name_H-M   'P 1'
#
loop_
_entity.id
_entity.type
_entity.pdbx_description
1 polymer ?
#
loop_
_entity_poly.entity_id
_entity_poly.type
_entity_poly.pdbx_seq_one_letter_code
_entity_poly.pdbx_strand_id
1 'polypeptide(L)'
;MSELRRLLPAAVVLLSSLSVPAAAAQDAAVLRARHDSTAKDPLPLQPGRTLDLDLTEGSWISVDVSPDGRTLVFDYLGDLYTLPIEGGTATRITSGM
;
A
#
# COMPACT_ATOMS: atom_id res chain seq x y z
N MET A 1 12.95 -67.45 -8.62
CA MET A 1 12.33 -67.75 -9.92
C MET A 1 10.83 -67.53 -9.78
N SER A 2 10.32 -66.54 -10.53
CA SER A 2 8.93 -66.32 -10.98
C SER A 2 7.82 -66.26 -9.92
N GLU A 3 7.29 -65.07 -9.59
CA GLU A 3 6.25 -64.33 -10.36
C GLU A 3 5.03 -65.19 -10.66
N LEU A 4 3.84 -64.79 -10.18
CA LEU A 4 2.76 -64.31 -11.06
C LEU A 4 1.42 -64.19 -10.29
N ARG A 5 1.09 -62.97 -9.85
CA ARG A 5 -0.24 -62.60 -9.38
C ARG A 5 -1.15 -62.37 -10.60
N ARG A 6 -2.15 -63.24 -10.80
CA ARG A 6 -3.30 -63.13 -11.72
C ARG A 6 -4.57 -63.23 -10.86
N LEU A 7 -5.74 -62.67 -11.12
CA LEU A 7 -6.39 -61.80 -12.12
C LEU A 7 -7.74 -61.38 -11.46
N LEU A 8 -8.26 -60.19 -11.79
CA LEU A 8 -9.56 -59.63 -11.32
C LEU A 8 -10.78 -60.42 -11.86
N PRO A 9 -12.02 -60.15 -11.39
CA PRO A 9 -12.89 -59.27 -12.19
C PRO A 9 -13.84 -58.31 -11.42
N ALA A 10 -14.04 -57.16 -12.06
CA ALA A 10 -15.18 -56.22 -12.11
C ALA A 10 -16.44 -56.40 -11.23
N ALA A 11 -16.90 -55.30 -10.62
CA ALA A 11 -18.30 -54.85 -10.67
C ALA A 11 -18.50 -53.43 -10.06
N VAL A 12 -18.63 -52.45 -10.96
CA VAL A 12 -19.60 -51.32 -10.97
C VAL A 12 -19.97 -50.66 -9.62
N VAL A 13 -19.38 -49.49 -9.34
CA VAL A 13 -19.94 -48.49 -8.42
C VAL A 13 -20.60 -47.39 -9.24
N LEU A 14 -21.92 -47.33 -9.16
CA LEU A 14 -22.75 -46.21 -9.62
C LEU A 14 -22.48 -44.99 -8.73
N LEU A 15 -21.85 -43.94 -9.28
CA LEU A 15 -21.81 -42.63 -8.65
C LEU A 15 -22.31 -41.58 -9.64
N SER A 16 -23.52 -41.11 -9.36
CA SER A 16 -24.26 -40.06 -10.04
C SER A 16 -23.45 -38.77 -10.10
N SER A 17 -23.15 -38.29 -11.30
CA SER A 17 -22.51 -37.00 -11.54
C SER A 17 -23.52 -35.87 -11.37
N LEU A 18 -23.44 -35.14 -10.26
CA LEU A 18 -24.13 -33.86 -10.08
C LEU A 18 -23.39 -32.80 -10.91
N SER A 19 -23.98 -32.40 -12.04
CA SER A 19 -23.42 -31.37 -12.92
C SER A 19 -23.67 -29.99 -12.30
N VAL A 20 -22.60 -29.33 -11.84
CA VAL A 20 -22.67 -27.94 -11.34
C VAL A 20 -22.61 -27.00 -12.55
N PRO A 21 -23.52 -26.01 -12.70
CA PRO A 21 -23.48 -25.10 -13.83
C PRO A 21 -22.26 -24.16 -13.71
N ALA A 22 -21.48 -24.07 -14.79
CA ALA A 22 -20.25 -23.29 -14.91
C ALA A 22 -20.41 -21.76 -14.76
N ALA A 23 -21.62 -21.25 -14.51
CA ALA A 23 -21.90 -19.82 -14.42
C ALA A 23 -21.35 -19.17 -13.13
N ALA A 24 -21.27 -19.90 -12.02
CA ALA A 24 -20.75 -19.37 -10.75
C ALA A 24 -19.21 -19.28 -10.70
N ALA A 25 -18.50 -19.92 -11.64
CA ALA A 25 -17.04 -19.91 -11.68
C ALA A 25 -16.46 -18.65 -12.38
N GLN A 26 -17.29 -17.92 -13.13
CA GLN A 26 -16.82 -16.78 -13.93
C GLN A 26 -16.66 -15.49 -13.10
N ASP A 27 -17.45 -15.31 -12.05
CA ASP A 27 -17.42 -14.11 -11.21
C ASP A 27 -16.15 -14.05 -10.33
N ALA A 28 -15.72 -15.22 -9.85
CA ALA A 28 -14.46 -15.37 -9.13
C ALA A 28 -13.23 -15.08 -10.03
N ALA A 29 -13.29 -15.44 -11.31
CA ALA A 29 -12.20 -15.20 -12.25
C ALA A 29 -12.02 -13.71 -12.59
N VAL A 30 -13.13 -12.95 -12.71
CA VAL A 30 -13.08 -11.50 -12.94
C VAL A 30 -12.53 -10.76 -11.71
N LEU A 31 -12.89 -11.20 -10.50
CA LEU A 31 -12.32 -10.67 -9.25
C LEU A 31 -10.82 -10.97 -9.10
N ARG A 32 -10.35 -12.15 -9.55
CA ARG A 32 -8.92 -12.51 -9.54
C ARG A 32 -8.12 -11.80 -10.64
N ALA A 33 -8.73 -11.50 -11.80
CA ALA A 33 -8.10 -10.80 -12.90
C ALA A 33 -7.82 -9.31 -12.61
N ARG A 34 -8.52 -8.69 -11.65
CA ARG A 34 -8.25 -7.31 -11.21
C ARG A 34 -7.10 -7.18 -10.21
N HIS A 35 -6.37 -8.26 -9.95
CA HIS A 35 -5.17 -8.24 -9.12
C HIS A 35 -4.02 -9.01 -9.79
N ASP A 36 -3.94 -8.96 -11.12
CA ASP A 36 -2.72 -9.34 -11.83
C ASP A 36 -1.99 -8.07 -12.27
N SER A 37 -1.54 -7.30 -11.27
CA SER A 37 -0.47 -6.34 -11.48
C SER A 37 0.82 -7.16 -11.65
N THR A 38 1.10 -7.57 -12.88
CA THR A 38 2.46 -7.89 -13.32
C THR A 38 3.28 -6.59 -13.25
N ALA A 39 3.60 -6.16 -12.03
CA ALA A 39 4.47 -5.04 -11.74
C ALA A 39 5.88 -5.44 -12.18
N LYS A 40 6.20 -5.15 -13.44
CA LYS A 40 7.58 -5.16 -13.94
C LYS A 40 8.33 -4.09 -13.15
N ASP A 41 9.28 -4.56 -12.34
CA ASP A 41 10.14 -3.81 -11.42
C ASP A 41 9.44 -2.75 -10.56
N PRO A 42 9.27 -2.98 -9.23
CA PRO A 42 8.81 -1.90 -8.36
C PRO A 42 9.78 -0.74 -8.52
N LEU A 43 9.24 0.45 -8.86
CA LEU A 43 10.02 1.67 -8.96
C LEU A 43 10.93 1.75 -7.72
N PRO A 44 12.27 1.76 -7.87
CA PRO A 44 13.15 1.80 -6.71
C PRO A 44 13.02 3.20 -6.09
N LEU A 45 12.14 3.32 -5.08
CA LEU A 45 12.01 4.53 -4.27
C LEU A 45 13.12 4.56 -3.22
N GLN A 46 14.37 4.42 -3.68
CA GLN A 46 15.52 4.62 -2.80
C GLN A 46 15.71 6.14 -2.64
N PRO A 47 15.59 6.70 -1.43
CA PRO A 47 15.84 8.13 -1.22
C PRO A 47 17.27 8.47 -1.68
N GLY A 48 17.40 9.45 -2.57
CA GLY A 48 18.70 9.76 -3.18
C GLY A 48 19.70 10.40 -2.21
N ARG A 49 19.24 11.37 -1.42
CA ARG A 49 20.04 12.05 -0.39
C ARG A 49 19.15 12.75 0.63
N THR A 50 19.67 12.92 1.84
CA THR A 50 19.11 13.82 2.86
C THR A 50 19.67 15.22 2.66
N LEU A 51 18.85 16.24 2.92
CA LEU A 51 19.26 17.64 2.89
C LEU A 51 18.96 18.27 4.25
N ASP A 52 20.01 18.76 4.92
CA ASP A 52 19.88 19.56 6.13
C ASP A 52 19.69 21.02 5.72
N LEU A 53 18.54 21.58 6.10
CA LEU A 53 18.14 22.92 5.73
C LEU A 53 18.14 23.82 6.97
N ASP A 54 18.91 24.90 6.90
CA ASP A 54 18.83 26.03 7.83
C ASP A 54 18.36 27.24 7.04
N LEU A 55 17.13 27.68 7.32
CA LEU A 55 16.40 28.63 6.49
C LEU A 55 15.63 29.60 7.39
N THR A 56 15.62 30.87 7.01
CA THR A 56 14.90 31.93 7.72
C THR A 56 13.76 32.54 6.91
N GLU A 57 13.65 32.16 5.64
CA GLU A 57 12.66 32.70 4.69
C GLU A 57 12.19 31.62 3.72
N GLY A 58 11.02 31.86 3.11
CA GLY A 58 10.46 30.98 2.11
C GLY A 58 9.36 31.66 1.31
N SER A 59 9.08 31.11 0.12
CA SER A 59 8.03 31.58 -0.77
C SER A 59 6.78 30.73 -0.65
N TRP A 60 5.59 31.32 -0.90
CA TRP A 60 4.32 30.59 -0.99
C TRP A 60 3.96 29.79 0.27
N ILE A 61 4.27 30.34 1.43
CA ILE A 61 3.95 29.75 2.73
C ILE A 61 2.49 30.06 3.09
N SER A 62 1.73 29.03 3.47
CA SER A 62 0.45 29.23 4.17
C SER A 62 0.73 29.37 5.66
N VAL A 63 0.19 30.40 6.30
CA VAL A 63 0.40 30.69 7.72
C VAL A 63 -0.92 31.02 8.39
N ASP A 64 -1.09 30.54 9.63
CA ASP A 64 -2.21 30.89 10.50
C ASP A 64 -1.73 31.10 11.95
N VAL A 65 -2.55 31.77 12.76
CA VAL A 65 -2.25 32.12 14.16
C VAL A 65 -3.13 31.27 15.09
N SER A 66 -2.53 30.74 16.15
CA SER A 66 -3.28 30.03 17.19
C SER A 66 -4.35 30.93 17.83
N PRO A 67 -5.48 30.38 18.31
CA PRO A 67 -6.54 31.19 18.91
C PRO A 67 -6.12 32.02 20.13
N ASP A 68 -5.08 31.58 20.85
CA ASP A 68 -4.50 32.32 21.98
C ASP A 68 -3.48 33.39 21.55
N GLY A 69 -3.19 33.51 20.25
CA GLY A 69 -2.30 34.51 19.66
C GLY A 69 -0.81 34.26 19.89
N ARG A 70 -0.41 33.14 20.50
CA ARG A 70 0.98 32.91 20.94
C ARG A 70 1.85 32.18 19.94
N THR A 71 1.25 31.48 18.98
CA THR A 71 1.95 30.56 18.09
C THR A 71 1.48 30.73 16.66
N LEU A 72 2.42 30.73 15.72
CA LEU A 72 2.17 30.57 14.29
C LEU A 72 2.21 29.09 13.94
N VAL A 73 1.34 28.66 13.03
CA VAL A 73 1.44 27.39 12.32
C VAL A 73 1.62 27.68 10.83
N PHE A 74 2.53 26.98 10.17
CA PHE A 74 2.79 27.17 8.75
C PHE A 74 3.32 25.90 8.08
N ASP A 75 3.20 25.83 6.76
CA ASP A 75 3.78 24.75 5.97
C ASP A 75 5.14 25.12 5.36
N TYR A 76 6.05 24.15 5.31
CA TYR A 76 7.30 24.27 4.56
C TYR A 76 7.78 22.92 4.02
N LEU A 77 8.01 22.83 2.70
CA LEU A 77 8.45 21.62 1.99
C LEU A 77 7.61 20.36 2.27
N GLY A 78 6.31 20.55 2.52
CA GLY A 78 5.37 19.46 2.74
C GLY A 78 5.17 19.05 4.20
N ASP A 79 5.82 19.72 5.15
CA ASP A 79 5.59 19.50 6.58
C ASP A 79 5.01 20.74 7.26
N LEU A 80 4.33 20.52 8.38
CA LEU A 80 3.84 21.57 9.26
C LEU A 80 4.85 21.90 10.34
N TYR A 81 4.98 23.18 10.64
CA TYR A 81 5.85 23.74 11.66
C TYR A 81 5.06 24.68 12.58
N THR A 82 5.49 24.78 13.84
CA THR A 82 5.08 25.85 14.76
C THR A 82 6.23 26.82 15.04
N LEU A 83 5.90 28.07 15.35
CA LEU A 83 6.85 29.09 15.78
C LEU A 83 6.17 30.03 16.79
N PRO A 84 6.82 30.47 17.88
CA PRO A 84 6.25 31.51 18.74
C PRO A 84 5.96 32.79 17.96
N ILE A 85 4.91 33.53 18.33
CA ILE A 85 4.52 34.79 17.66
C ILE A 85 5.63 35.86 17.75
N GLU A 86 6.43 35.81 18.82
CA GLU A 86 7.62 36.66 19.03
C GLU A 86 8.81 36.27 18.14
N GLY A 87 8.68 35.20 17.33
CA GLY A 87 9.75 34.59 16.55
C GLY A 87 10.56 33.56 17.33
N GLY A 88 11.72 33.17 16.78
CA GLY A 88 12.62 32.19 17.38
C GLY A 88 12.81 30.94 16.51
N THR A 89 12.91 29.77 17.14
CA THR A 89 13.17 28.50 16.44
C THR A 89 11.86 27.82 16.07
N ALA A 90 11.67 27.55 14.77
CA ALA A 90 10.54 26.76 14.30
C ALA A 90 10.69 25.29 14.70
N THR A 91 9.58 24.66 15.10
CA THR A 91 9.53 23.25 15.48
C THR A 91 8.66 22.48 14.51
N ARG A 92 9.21 21.42 13.91
CA ARG A 92 8.49 20.53 12.99
C ARG A 92 7.45 19.70 13.75
N ILE A 93 6.22 19.64 13.24
CA ILE A 93 5.08 18.92 13.83
C ILE A 93 4.83 17.60 13.10
N THR A 94 5.00 17.60 11.78
CA THR A 94 4.79 16.41 10.93
C THR A 94 6.08 15.97 10.29
N SER A 95 6.20 14.69 9.99
CA SER A 95 7.24 14.20 9.09
C SER A 95 6.65 13.36 7.99
N GLY A 96 6.89 13.75 6.73
CA GLY A 96 6.71 12.87 5.58
C GLY A 96 7.49 11.55 5.70
N MET A 97 7.11 10.56 4.89
CA MET A 97 7.78 9.25 4.76
C MET A 97 9.04 9.31 3.92
#